data_AF-A0A438C6H9-F1
#
_entry.id   AF-A0A438C6H9-F1
#
_cell.length_a   1.000
_cell.length_b   1.000
_cell.length_c   1.000
_cell.angle_alpha   90.00
_cell.angle_beta   90.00
_cell.angle_gamma   90.00
#
_symmetry.space_group_name_H-M   'P 1'
#
loop_
_entity.id
_entity.type
_entity.pdbx_description
1 polymer ?
#
loop_
_entity_poly.entity_id
_entity_poly.type
_entity_poly.pdbx_seq_one_letter_code
_entity_poly.pdbx_strand_id
1 'polypeptide(L)'
;MEPHQEGAFIGRPPFLTSENYSHWKVLDREGRLTNVIKPKLEWDRGDNEASENNARAMYSIFNAISTDEFRRIATCTSAKEAWDILRVTHEETNAVKVSKLQMLTSRFETIRMEDHENFGEFHAKLMDIVNSSFNLGEPIPNSKVVRKILRSLLERFRAKVTAIEESKDVDFLKVDELVGSLQTFEMPLGSPRKSKALP
;
A
#
# COMPACT_ATOMS: atom_id res chain seq x y z
N MET A 1 -37.27 -34.68 12.91
CA MET A 1 -36.56 -34.02 11.80
C MET A 1 -36.80 -32.54 11.98
N GLU A 2 -35.88 -31.88 12.67
CA GLU A 2 -35.88 -30.42 12.89
C GLU A 2 -34.61 -29.91 12.21
N PRO A 3 -34.68 -28.84 11.38
CA PRO A 3 -33.48 -28.26 10.82
C PRO A 3 -32.86 -27.29 11.83
N HIS A 4 -31.56 -27.47 12.02
CA HIS A 4 -30.64 -26.56 12.68
C HIS A 4 -30.80 -25.10 12.19
N GLN A 5 -30.69 -24.13 13.11
CA GLN A 5 -30.10 -22.83 12.76
C GLN A 5 -29.02 -22.43 13.76
N GLU A 6 -27.97 -21.88 13.16
CA GLU A 6 -26.61 -21.71 13.63
C GLU A 6 -26.48 -20.63 14.71
N GLY A 7 -25.43 -20.78 15.54
CA GLY A 7 -25.14 -19.87 16.62
C GLY A 7 -24.29 -18.66 16.25
N ALA A 8 -23.97 -17.93 17.32
CA ALA A 8 -22.96 -16.87 17.47
C ALA A 8 -23.15 -15.58 16.65
N PHE A 9 -23.48 -14.50 17.36
CA PHE A 9 -22.85 -13.21 17.08
C PHE A 9 -22.23 -12.63 18.35
N ILE A 10 -20.90 -12.75 18.38
CA ILE A 10 -19.96 -12.33 19.39
C ILE A 10 -19.54 -10.88 19.06
N GLY A 11 -19.61 -9.97 20.04
CA GLY A 11 -18.61 -8.91 20.16
C GLY A 11 -18.72 -7.61 19.34
N ARG A 12 -19.86 -7.24 18.75
CA ARG A 12 -20.08 -5.85 18.28
C ARG A 12 -21.54 -5.41 18.46
N PRO A 13 -21.83 -4.21 18.98
CA PRO A 13 -23.15 -3.62 18.80
C PRO A 13 -23.35 -3.18 17.33
N PRO A 14 -24.50 -3.48 16.70
CA PRO A 14 -24.73 -3.36 15.25
C PRO A 14 -25.02 -1.92 14.80
N PHE A 15 -24.47 -1.43 13.68
CA PHE A 15 -24.69 -0.06 13.16
C PHE A 15 -26.16 0.40 13.20
N LEU A 16 -26.43 1.63 13.66
CA LEU A 16 -27.79 2.15 13.82
C LEU A 16 -28.56 2.15 12.48
N THR A 17 -29.65 1.39 12.42
CA THR A 17 -30.62 1.34 11.31
C THR A 17 -32.01 1.72 11.84
N SER A 18 -32.95 2.05 10.93
CA SER A 18 -34.34 2.34 11.29
C SER A 18 -35.05 1.18 11.99
N GLU A 19 -34.53 -0.04 11.82
CA GLU A 19 -35.09 -1.28 12.36
C GLU A 19 -34.44 -1.71 13.69
N ASN A 20 -33.25 -1.21 14.04
CA ASN A 20 -32.55 -1.57 15.27
C ASN A 20 -32.48 -0.43 16.31
N TYR A 21 -33.23 0.65 16.08
CA TYR A 21 -33.28 1.83 16.94
C TYR A 21 -33.67 1.53 18.39
N SER A 22 -34.36 0.41 18.65
CA SER A 22 -34.71 -0.08 20.00
C SER A 22 -33.53 -0.65 20.79
N HIS A 23 -32.49 -1.17 20.13
CA HIS A 23 -31.32 -1.78 20.78
C HIS A 23 -30.28 -0.76 21.27
N TRP A 24 -30.39 0.50 20.85
CA TRP A 24 -29.43 1.58 21.12
C TRP A 24 -29.96 2.61 22.14
N LYS A 25 -31.08 2.31 22.79
CA LYS A 25 -31.74 3.23 23.72
C LYS A 25 -31.14 3.08 25.10
N VAL A 26 -30.43 4.09 25.59
CA VAL A 26 -30.17 4.22 27.03
C VAL A 26 -31.50 4.67 27.64
N LEU A 27 -32.04 3.86 28.56
CA LEU A 27 -33.30 4.15 29.22
C LEU A 27 -33.05 4.56 30.67
N ASP A 28 -33.78 5.55 31.17
CA ASP A 28 -33.81 5.87 32.59
C ASP A 28 -34.56 4.81 33.39
N ARG A 29 -34.62 5.00 34.71
CA ARG A 29 -35.29 4.06 35.64
C ARG A 29 -36.78 3.88 35.33
N GLU A 30 -37.37 4.78 34.56
CA GLU A 30 -38.77 4.78 34.13
C GLU A 30 -38.95 4.27 32.69
N GLY A 31 -37.88 3.75 32.06
CA GLY A 31 -37.93 3.19 30.71
C GLY A 31 -37.95 4.25 29.60
N ARG A 32 -37.56 5.50 29.90
CA ARG A 32 -37.55 6.61 28.92
C ARG A 32 -36.16 6.81 28.35
N LEU A 33 -36.09 7.13 27.06
CA LEU A 33 -34.86 7.49 26.37
C LEU A 33 -34.11 8.62 27.10
N THR A 34 -32.86 8.36 27.47
CA THR A 34 -31.98 9.30 28.15
C THR A 34 -30.58 9.25 27.56
N ASN A 35 -29.88 10.38 27.55
CA ASN A 35 -28.46 10.44 27.19
C ASN A 35 -27.55 10.43 28.43
N VAL A 36 -28.14 10.22 29.61
CA VAL A 36 -27.42 10.23 30.89
C VAL A 36 -26.73 8.88 31.09
N ILE A 37 -25.41 8.92 31.20
CA ILE A 37 -24.60 7.73 31.49
C ILE A 37 -25.01 7.20 32.87
N LYS A 38 -25.40 5.92 32.90
CA LYS A 38 -25.80 5.20 34.11
C LYS A 38 -24.70 5.30 35.18
N PRO A 39 -24.97 5.85 36.37
CA PRO A 39 -23.98 5.94 37.44
C PRO A 39 -23.45 4.56 37.82
N LYS A 40 -22.16 4.46 38.18
CA LYS A 40 -21.50 3.18 38.51
C LYS A 40 -22.20 2.39 39.62
N LEU A 41 -22.87 3.09 40.54
CA LEU A 41 -23.65 2.48 41.62
C LEU A 41 -24.87 1.69 41.11
N GLU A 42 -25.34 1.97 39.90
CA GLU A 42 -26.52 1.35 39.29
C GLU A 42 -26.14 0.25 38.29
N TRP A 43 -24.85 0.03 38.05
CA TRP A 43 -24.35 -0.92 37.06
C TRP A 43 -24.78 -2.35 37.37
N ASP A 44 -25.24 -3.06 36.35
CA ASP A 44 -25.51 -4.48 36.45
C ASP A 44 -24.25 -5.32 36.14
N ARG A 45 -24.41 -6.64 36.07
CA ARG A 45 -23.30 -7.55 35.76
C ARG A 45 -22.72 -7.29 34.36
N GLY A 46 -23.56 -7.00 33.38
CA GLY A 46 -23.16 -6.75 32.00
C GLY A 46 -22.41 -5.43 31.87
N ASP A 47 -22.86 -4.37 32.56
CA ASP A 47 -22.17 -3.08 32.61
C ASP A 47 -20.74 -3.21 33.17
N ASN A 48 -20.59 -3.96 34.27
CA ASN A 48 -19.28 -4.22 34.89
C ASN A 48 -18.35 -5.02 33.96
N GLU A 49 -18.87 -6.09 33.36
CA GLU A 49 -18.11 -6.93 32.43
C GLU A 49 -17.66 -6.14 31.19
N ALA A 50 -18.55 -5.30 30.62
CA ALA A 50 -18.21 -4.43 29.50
C ALA A 50 -17.10 -3.42 29.86
N SER A 51 -17.16 -2.83 31.07
CA SER A 51 -16.13 -1.92 31.56
C SER A 51 -14.78 -2.62 31.74
N GLU A 52 -14.78 -3.85 32.27
CA GLU A 52 -13.56 -4.66 32.43
C GLU A 52 -12.96 -5.05 31.08
N ASN A 53 -13.81 -5.46 30.13
CA ASN A 53 -13.40 -5.80 28.77
C ASN A 53 -12.82 -4.57 28.04
N ASN A 54 -13.43 -3.40 28.21
CA ASN A 54 -12.90 -2.15 27.67
C ASN A 54 -11.53 -1.81 28.25
N ALA A 55 -11.36 -1.93 29.58
CA ALA A 55 -10.08 -1.68 30.24
C ALA A 55 -8.99 -2.66 29.75
N ARG A 56 -9.33 -3.94 29.59
CA ARG A 56 -8.41 -4.95 29.07
C ARG A 56 -8.01 -4.68 27.62
N ALA A 57 -8.97 -4.31 26.77
CA ALA A 57 -8.71 -3.96 25.39
C ALA A 57 -7.85 -2.70 25.26
N MET A 58 -8.11 -1.66 26.06
CA MET A 58 -7.28 -0.46 26.13
C MET A 58 -5.84 -0.79 26.53
N TYR A 59 -5.68 -1.62 27.56
CA TYR A 59 -4.35 -2.08 27.98
C TYR A 59 -3.63 -2.85 26.87
N SER A 60 -4.32 -3.74 26.16
CA SER A 60 -3.74 -4.46 25.02
C SER A 60 -3.33 -3.52 23.88
N ILE A 61 -4.16 -2.53 23.53
CA ILE A 61 -3.84 -1.53 22.49
C ILE A 61 -2.60 -0.72 22.91
N PHE A 62 -2.58 -0.19 24.14
CA PHE A 62 -1.46 0.64 24.62
C PHE A 62 -0.12 -0.10 24.66
N ASN A 63 -0.11 -1.41 24.91
CA ASN A 63 1.12 -2.20 24.89
C ASN A 63 1.58 -2.60 23.47
N ALA A 64 0.67 -2.58 22.49
CA ALA A 64 0.96 -3.03 21.13
C ALA A 64 1.46 -1.91 20.20
N ILE A 65 1.26 -0.65 20.59
CA ILE A 65 1.54 0.53 19.76
C ILE A 65 2.82 1.25 20.18
N SER A 66 3.36 2.06 19.28
CA SER A 66 4.51 2.92 19.55
C SER A 66 4.16 4.12 20.45
N THR A 67 5.17 4.76 21.05
CA THR A 67 4.99 5.98 21.86
C THR A 67 4.38 7.15 21.07
N ASP A 68 4.56 7.18 19.75
CA ASP A 68 3.94 8.19 18.89
C ASP A 68 2.44 7.94 18.71
N GLU A 69 2.06 6.70 18.41
CA GLU A 69 0.67 6.27 18.29
C GLU A 69 -0.08 6.38 19.61
N PHE A 70 0.59 6.06 20.73
CA PHE A 70 0.02 6.22 22.07
C PHE A 70 -0.40 7.67 22.33
N ARG A 71 0.45 8.66 21.99
CA ARG A 71 0.12 10.08 22.17
C ARG A 71 -1.15 10.50 21.40
N ARG A 72 -1.48 9.83 20.30
CA ARG A 72 -2.67 10.12 19.48
C ARG A 72 -3.96 9.62 20.12
N ILE A 73 -3.88 8.52 20.88
CA ILE A 73 -5.04 7.90 21.53
C ILE A 73 -5.04 8.03 23.06
N ALA A 74 -4.10 8.78 23.64
CA ALA A 74 -3.91 8.89 25.09
C ALA A 74 -5.13 9.47 25.82
N THR A 75 -5.94 10.27 25.13
CA THR A 75 -7.16 10.88 25.68
C THR A 75 -8.42 10.03 25.45
N CYS A 76 -8.31 8.91 24.73
CA CYS A 76 -9.45 8.04 24.45
C CYS A 76 -9.95 7.39 25.74
N THR A 77 -11.27 7.39 25.91
CA THR A 77 -11.90 6.80 27.11
C THR A 77 -12.39 5.38 26.86
N SER A 78 -12.43 4.94 25.59
CA SER A 78 -12.80 3.60 25.19
C SER A 78 -11.83 2.99 24.18
N ALA A 79 -11.71 1.66 24.24
CA ALA A 79 -10.92 0.88 23.28
C ALA A 79 -11.45 1.02 21.86
N LYS A 80 -12.76 1.22 21.71
CA LYS A 80 -13.40 1.44 20.41
C LYS A 80 -12.95 2.75 19.79
N GLU A 81 -12.97 3.84 20.55
CA GLU A 81 -12.52 5.16 20.11
C GLU A 81 -11.04 5.14 19.73
N ALA A 82 -10.21 4.56 20.59
CA ALA A 82 -8.78 4.34 20.32
C ALA A 82 -8.56 3.54 19.02
N TRP A 83 -9.28 2.43 18.85
CA TRP A 83 -9.20 1.59 17.65
C TRP A 83 -9.67 2.32 16.39
N ASP A 84 -10.77 3.07 16.46
CA ASP A 84 -11.31 3.79 15.31
C ASP A 84 -10.33 4.90 14.84
N ILE A 85 -9.66 5.61 15.77
CA ILE A 85 -8.62 6.61 15.45
C ILE A 85 -7.39 5.96 14.81
N LEU A 86 -6.91 4.84 15.39
CA LEU A 86 -5.78 4.09 14.82
C LEU A 86 -6.12 3.57 13.42
N ARG A 87 -7.32 2.98 13.26
CA ARG A 87 -7.80 2.46 11.98
C ARG A 87 -7.79 3.56 10.93
N VAL A 88 -8.42 4.71 11.18
CA VAL A 88 -8.46 5.82 10.22
C VAL A 88 -7.05 6.31 9.88
N THR A 89 -6.19 6.48 10.88
CA THR A 89 -4.80 6.96 10.66
C THR A 89 -4.00 6.01 9.76
N HIS A 90 -4.10 4.70 10.00
CA HIS A 90 -3.39 3.71 9.20
C HIS A 90 -4.06 3.48 7.83
N GLU A 91 -5.39 3.51 7.75
CA GLU A 91 -6.13 3.39 6.49
C GLU A 91 -5.84 4.56 5.55
N GLU A 92 -5.80 5.80 6.03
CA GLU A 92 -5.42 6.96 5.22
C GLU A 92 -3.98 6.83 4.72
N THR A 93 -3.06 6.43 5.60
CA THR A 93 -1.65 6.20 5.22
C THR A 93 -1.53 5.08 4.17
N ASN A 94 -2.28 4.00 4.34
CA ASN A 94 -2.31 2.88 3.41
C ASN A 94 -2.97 3.26 2.09
N ALA A 95 -4.04 4.05 2.09
CA ALA A 95 -4.69 4.53 0.87
C ALA A 95 -3.75 5.41 0.05
N VAL A 96 -3.02 6.32 0.70
CA VAL A 96 -1.98 7.14 0.04
C VAL A 96 -0.86 6.25 -0.51
N LYS A 97 -0.41 5.24 0.25
CA LYS A 97 0.58 4.26 -0.21
C LYS A 97 0.11 3.51 -1.44
N VAL A 98 -1.12 2.97 -1.43
CA VAL A 98 -1.73 2.26 -2.55
C VAL A 98 -1.86 3.15 -3.77
N SER A 99 -2.32 4.40 -3.61
CA SER A 99 -2.41 5.36 -4.70
C SER A 99 -1.04 5.68 -5.33
N LYS A 100 0.00 5.87 -4.51
CA LYS A 100 1.37 6.05 -5.00
C LYS A 100 1.87 4.82 -5.75
N LEU A 101 1.61 3.62 -5.24
CA LEU A 101 1.97 2.36 -5.91
C LEU A 101 1.26 2.23 -7.26
N GLN A 102 -0.05 2.51 -7.34
CA GLN A 102 -0.79 2.51 -8.60
C GLN A 102 -0.21 3.48 -9.63
N MET A 103 0.14 4.70 -9.20
CA MET A 103 0.82 5.67 -10.05
C MET A 103 2.17 5.16 -10.55
N LEU A 104 2.98 4.54 -9.69
CA LEU A 104 4.27 3.95 -10.07
C LEU A 104 4.10 2.76 -11.02
N THR A 105 3.10 1.90 -10.81
CA THR A 105 2.77 0.80 -11.74
C THR A 105 2.41 1.36 -13.11
N SER A 106 1.55 2.37 -13.19
CA SER A 106 1.19 3.01 -14.45
C SER A 106 2.41 3.64 -15.14
N ARG A 107 3.26 4.36 -14.40
CA ARG A 107 4.52 4.91 -14.92
C ARG A 107 5.47 3.82 -15.40
N PHE A 108 5.59 2.71 -14.67
CA PHE A 108 6.40 1.57 -15.08
C PHE A 108 5.87 0.90 -16.35
N GLU A 109 4.56 0.81 -16.53
CA GLU A 109 3.97 0.25 -17.74
C GLU A 109 4.15 1.17 -18.95
N THR A 110 4.05 2.48 -18.75
CA THR A 110 4.06 3.47 -19.84
C THR A 110 5.45 4.00 -20.21
N ILE A 111 6.43 3.95 -19.29
CA ILE A 111 7.77 4.50 -19.55
C ILE A 111 8.38 3.85 -20.80
N ARG A 112 8.88 4.70 -21.70
CA ARG A 112 9.58 4.32 -22.92
C ARG A 112 10.72 5.29 -23.16
N MET A 113 11.70 4.82 -23.93
CA MET A 113 12.80 5.65 -24.36
C MET A 113 12.31 6.66 -25.42
N GLU A 114 12.61 7.93 -25.23
CA GLU A 114 12.25 9.06 -26.09
C GLU A 114 13.35 9.33 -27.14
N ASP A 115 12.99 9.80 -28.33
CA ASP A 115 13.94 9.92 -29.45
C ASP A 115 15.20 10.76 -29.14
N HIS A 116 15.03 11.79 -28.32
CA HIS A 116 16.06 12.75 -27.94
C HIS A 116 16.83 12.37 -26.68
N GLU A 117 16.43 11.31 -25.97
CA GLU A 117 17.13 10.88 -24.77
C GLU A 117 18.18 9.81 -25.08
N ASN A 118 19.25 9.80 -24.27
CA ASN A 118 20.21 8.71 -24.28
C ASN A 118 19.77 7.58 -23.33
N PHE A 119 20.38 6.39 -23.48
CA PHE A 119 20.01 5.22 -22.69
C PHE A 119 20.26 5.43 -21.19
N GLY A 120 21.29 6.21 -20.83
CA GLY A 120 21.59 6.55 -19.43
C GLY A 120 20.46 7.35 -18.77
N GLU A 121 19.92 8.35 -19.47
CA GLU A 121 18.77 9.16 -19.03
C GLU A 121 17.51 8.31 -18.87
N PHE A 122 17.20 7.50 -19.88
CA PHE A 122 16.07 6.55 -19.83
C PHE A 122 16.20 5.59 -18.64
N HIS A 123 17.39 5.01 -18.47
CA HIS A 123 17.67 4.07 -17.40
C HIS A 123 17.53 4.70 -16.01
N ALA A 124 17.99 5.94 -15.84
CA ALA A 124 17.81 6.69 -14.60
C ALA A 124 16.32 6.89 -14.27
N LYS A 125 15.51 7.34 -15.25
CA LYS A 125 14.05 7.48 -15.08
C LYS A 125 13.38 6.17 -14.68
N LEU A 126 13.80 5.05 -15.26
CA LEU A 126 13.29 3.73 -14.90
C LEU A 126 13.68 3.33 -13.48
N MET A 127 14.94 3.56 -13.09
CA MET A 127 15.42 3.24 -11.75
C MET A 127 14.77 4.08 -10.66
N ASP A 128 14.43 5.33 -10.94
CA ASP A 128 13.64 6.16 -10.03
C ASP A 128 12.29 5.52 -9.70
N ILE A 129 11.62 4.92 -10.70
CA ILE A 129 10.36 4.20 -10.51
C ILE A 129 10.58 2.92 -9.68
N VAL A 130 11.58 2.11 -10.05
CA VAL A 130 11.90 0.84 -9.37
C VAL A 130 12.25 1.08 -7.89
N ASN A 131 13.12 2.06 -7.62
CA ASN A 131 13.54 2.43 -6.27
C ASN A 131 12.38 3.01 -5.46
N SER A 132 11.51 3.82 -6.08
CA SER A 132 10.31 4.33 -5.42
C SER A 132 9.35 3.20 -5.01
N SER A 133 9.18 2.19 -5.87
CA SER A 133 8.35 1.02 -5.58
C SER A 133 8.94 0.18 -4.44
N PHE A 134 10.27 -0.02 -4.46
CA PHE A 134 11.00 -0.69 -3.38
C PHE A 134 10.84 0.02 -2.04
N ASN A 135 10.96 1.35 -2.01
CA ASN A 135 10.80 2.16 -0.80
C ASN A 135 9.36 2.13 -0.24
N LEU A 136 8.38 1.80 -1.08
CA LEU A 136 7.00 1.55 -0.67
C LEU A 136 6.75 0.06 -0.33
N GLY A 137 7.78 -0.78 -0.32
CA GLY A 137 7.67 -2.20 0.06
C GLY A 137 7.11 -3.13 -1.02
N GLU A 138 7.02 -2.67 -2.27
CA GLU A 138 6.61 -3.49 -3.42
C GLU A 138 7.79 -3.56 -4.41
N PRO A 139 8.79 -4.42 -4.15
CA PRO A 139 9.97 -4.53 -5.01
C PRO A 139 9.59 -5.07 -6.40
N ILE A 140 10.08 -4.43 -7.46
CA ILE A 140 9.91 -4.92 -8.84
C ILE A 140 10.99 -5.96 -9.13
N PRO A 141 10.64 -7.21 -9.52
CA PRO A 141 11.62 -8.24 -9.84
C PRO A 141 12.55 -7.85 -11.00
N ASN A 142 13.83 -8.20 -10.91
CA ASN A 142 14.83 -7.93 -11.94
C ASN A 142 14.41 -8.40 -13.34
N SER A 143 13.80 -9.57 -13.46
CA SER A 143 13.30 -10.09 -14.75
C SER A 143 12.22 -9.19 -15.38
N LYS A 144 11.36 -8.56 -14.56
CA LYS A 144 10.41 -7.55 -15.05
C LYS A 144 11.12 -6.30 -15.53
N VAL A 145 12.14 -5.84 -14.81
CA VAL A 145 12.95 -4.66 -15.18
C VAL A 145 13.69 -4.91 -16.50
N VAL A 146 14.35 -6.05 -16.65
CA VAL A 146 15.05 -6.47 -17.88
C VAL A 146 14.09 -6.47 -19.07
N ARG A 147 12.96 -7.17 -18.96
CA ARG A 147 11.93 -7.18 -20.03
C ARG A 147 11.41 -5.79 -20.33
N LYS A 148 11.26 -4.96 -19.30
CA LYS A 148 10.77 -3.59 -19.47
C LYS A 148 11.77 -2.77 -20.26
N ILE A 149 13.07 -2.85 -19.96
CA ILE A 149 14.13 -2.19 -20.72
C ILE A 149 14.03 -2.62 -22.18
N LEU A 150 14.14 -3.92 -22.48
CA LEU A 150 14.19 -4.43 -23.86
C LEU A 150 12.97 -3.99 -24.71
N ARG A 151 11.77 -3.96 -24.12
CA ARG A 151 10.53 -3.55 -24.81
C ARG A 151 10.33 -2.04 -24.96
N SER A 152 11.16 -1.25 -24.29
CA SER A 152 10.99 0.20 -24.17
C SER A 152 12.06 1.00 -24.90
N LEU A 153 13.07 0.32 -25.47
CA LEU A 153 14.12 0.94 -26.26
C LEU A 153 13.62 1.37 -27.64
N LEU A 154 14.30 2.34 -28.22
CA LEU A 154 14.06 2.84 -29.57
C LEU A 154 14.52 1.85 -30.65
N GLU A 155 14.00 2.01 -31.86
CA GLU A 155 14.27 1.14 -33.01
C GLU A 155 15.78 1.01 -33.32
N ARG A 156 16.59 2.05 -33.03
CA ARG A 156 18.05 2.02 -33.20
C ARG A 156 18.75 0.93 -32.36
N PHE A 157 18.11 0.44 -31.30
CA PHE A 157 18.60 -0.66 -30.46
C PHE A 157 18.13 -2.04 -30.92
N ARG A 158 17.24 -2.13 -31.92
CA ARG A 158 16.58 -3.39 -32.29
C ARG A 158 17.54 -4.52 -32.58
N ALA A 159 18.59 -4.27 -33.36
CA ALA A 159 19.60 -5.28 -33.66
C ALA A 159 20.28 -5.83 -32.40
N LYS A 160 20.52 -4.97 -31.40
CA LYS A 160 21.10 -5.36 -30.12
C LYS A 160 20.10 -6.12 -29.24
N VAL A 161 18.83 -5.70 -29.24
CA VAL A 161 17.75 -6.38 -28.50
C VAL A 161 17.57 -7.80 -29.02
N THR A 162 17.43 -7.99 -30.34
CA THR A 162 17.29 -9.32 -30.96
C THR A 162 18.47 -10.23 -30.61
N ALA A 163 19.71 -9.72 -30.72
CA ALA A 163 20.88 -10.51 -30.37
C ALA A 163 20.90 -10.94 -28.89
N ILE A 164 20.38 -10.11 -27.96
CA ILE A 164 20.27 -10.45 -26.54
C ILE A 164 19.18 -11.51 -26.32
N GLU A 165 18.01 -11.33 -26.92
CA GLU A 165 16.88 -12.26 -26.79
C GLU A 165 17.20 -13.64 -27.37
N GLU A 166 18.01 -13.72 -28.42
CA GLU A 166 18.45 -14.99 -29.02
C GLU A 166 19.58 -15.68 -28.24
N SER A 167 20.44 -14.92 -27.56
CA SER A 167 21.66 -15.46 -26.93
C SER A 167 21.58 -15.65 -25.42
N LYS A 168 20.59 -15.05 -24.74
CA LYS A 168 20.49 -15.05 -23.27
C LYS A 168 19.09 -15.37 -22.79
N ASP A 169 19.03 -16.04 -21.65
CA ASP A 169 17.78 -16.18 -20.92
C ASP A 169 17.42 -14.86 -20.21
N VAL A 170 16.37 -14.22 -20.70
CA VAL A 170 15.87 -12.92 -20.21
C VAL A 170 15.37 -13.00 -18.77
N ASP A 171 14.95 -14.17 -18.28
CA ASP A 171 14.50 -14.35 -16.90
C ASP A 171 15.63 -14.34 -15.88
N PHE A 172 16.85 -14.75 -16.29
CA PHE A 172 18.03 -14.81 -15.41
C PHE A 172 19.07 -13.72 -15.69
N LEU A 173 18.89 -12.93 -16.76
CA LEU A 173 19.79 -11.84 -17.09
C LEU A 173 19.85 -10.80 -15.97
N LYS A 174 21.07 -10.42 -15.56
CA LYS A 174 21.28 -9.35 -14.58
C LYS A 174 21.07 -7.99 -15.22
N VAL A 175 20.42 -7.09 -14.48
CA VAL A 175 20.17 -5.70 -14.93
C VAL A 175 21.48 -4.99 -15.27
N ASP A 176 22.49 -5.08 -14.40
CA ASP A 176 23.79 -4.40 -14.62
C ASP A 176 24.51 -4.89 -15.89
N GLU A 177 24.42 -6.19 -16.19
CA GLU A 177 25.00 -6.78 -17.39
C GLU A 177 24.29 -6.27 -18.66
N LEU A 178 22.95 -6.20 -18.62
CA LEU A 178 22.16 -5.62 -19.70
C LEU A 178 22.52 -4.14 -19.92
N VAL A 179 22.54 -3.36 -18.84
CA VAL A 179 22.82 -1.92 -18.85
C VAL A 179 24.20 -1.64 -19.43
N GLY A 180 25.23 -2.35 -18.97
CA GLY A 180 26.59 -2.20 -19.51
C GLY A 180 26.65 -2.54 -21.00
N SER A 181 25.93 -3.58 -21.44
CA SER A 181 25.87 -3.97 -22.85
C SER A 181 25.20 -2.90 -23.74
N LEU A 182 24.12 -2.29 -23.25
CA LEU A 182 23.36 -1.26 -23.97
C LEU A 182 24.11 0.07 -24.01
N GLN A 183 24.74 0.48 -22.91
CA GLN A 183 25.59 1.67 -22.85
C GLN A 183 26.77 1.58 -23.82
N THR A 184 27.45 0.42 -23.84
CA THR A 184 28.58 0.18 -24.76
C THR A 184 28.12 0.23 -26.23
N PHE A 185 26.91 -0.26 -26.52
CA PHE A 185 26.33 -0.21 -27.86
C PHE A 185 25.95 1.22 -28.29
N GLU A 186 25.53 2.08 -27.35
CA GLU A 186 25.13 3.46 -27.67
C GLU A 186 26.32 4.40 -27.94
N MET A 187 27.49 4.16 -27.33
CA MET A 187 28.71 5.00 -27.52
C MET A 187 29.03 5.33 -29.00
N PRO A 188 29.08 4.36 -29.94
CA PRO A 188 29.34 4.65 -31.35
C PRO A 188 28.16 5.31 -32.10
N LEU A 189 26.94 5.26 -31.55
CA LEU A 189 25.74 5.86 -32.16
C LEU A 189 25.66 7.38 -31.92
N GLY A 190 26.30 7.89 -30.86
CA GLY A 190 26.33 9.32 -30.49
C GLY A 190 27.40 10.16 -31.19
N SER A 191 28.17 9.60 -32.13
CA SER A 191 29.17 10.33 -32.91
C SER A 191 28.56 10.88 -34.20
N PRO A 192 28.53 12.21 -34.43
CA PRO A 192 28.26 12.72 -35.76
C PRO A 192 29.34 12.17 -36.68
N ARG A 193 28.95 11.38 -37.69
CA ARG A 193 29.82 11.06 -38.81
C ARG A 193 30.28 12.41 -39.38
N LYS A 194 31.50 12.83 -39.05
CA LYS A 194 32.17 13.90 -39.78
C LYS A 194 32.21 13.43 -41.22
N SER A 195 31.32 13.98 -42.03
CA SER A 195 31.37 13.91 -43.47
C SER A 195 32.76 14.39 -43.88
N LYS A 196 33.65 13.44 -44.18
CA LYS A 196 34.87 13.69 -44.93
C LYS A 196 34.42 14.17 -46.31
N ALA A 197 34.27 15.48 -46.45
CA ALA A 197 34.37 16.11 -47.75
C ALA A 197 35.87 16.12 -48.10
N LEU A 198 36.25 15.36 -49.12
CA LEU A 198 37.39 15.61 -50.00
C LEU A 198 37.22 14.70 -51.23
N PRO A 199 37.75 15.07 -52.41
CA PRO A 199 38.69 16.15 -52.68
C PRO A 199 38.06 17.44 -53.20
#